data_AF-A0A7K2MY26-F1
#
_entry.id   AF-A0A7K2MY26-F1
#
_cell.length_a   1.000
_cell.length_b   1.000
_cell.length_c   1.000
_cell.angle_alpha   90.00
_cell.angle_beta   90.00
_cell.angle_gamma   90.00
#
_symmetry.space_group_name_H-M   'P 1'
#
loop_
_entity.id
_entity.type
_entity.pdbx_description
1 polymer ?
#
loop_
_entity_poly.entity_id
_entity_poly.type
_entity_poly.pdbx_seq_one_letter_code
_entity_poly.pdbx_strand_id
1 'polypeptide(L)'
;MLQRLQTALAAAVRDPTPVTVAALARTARVSRTFLYQNQQARALIEQVTRTSRPQSGTSSSRSRTHPAWRERALNAEDALTQTQREIRTQRTRIAELLGKIRDLEHDLPEGSLQRIVTENTTLKQHVRQLTQDNQRLQERLASARQNNRFLDKHIADLEAQLAPYLTTPPPRP
;
A
#
# COMPACT_ATOMS: atom_id res chain seq x y z
N MET A 1 -51.50 -41.38 -20.53
CA MET A 1 -50.61 -40.23 -20.16
C MET A 1 -50.72 -39.06 -21.14
N LEU A 2 -50.75 -39.30 -22.46
CA LEU A 2 -50.89 -38.23 -23.47
C LEU A 2 -52.22 -37.44 -23.38
N GLN A 3 -53.34 -38.10 -23.11
CA GLN A 3 -54.64 -37.44 -22.92
C GLN A 3 -54.64 -36.45 -21.72
N ARG A 4 -53.88 -36.74 -20.66
CA ARG A 4 -53.73 -35.85 -19.49
C ARG A 4 -52.86 -34.62 -19.78
N LEU A 5 -51.91 -34.76 -20.71
CA LEU A 5 -51.10 -33.65 -21.20
C LEU A 5 -51.94 -32.75 -22.12
N GLN A 6 -52.79 -33.31 -22.98
CA GLN A 6 -53.70 -32.56 -23.83
C GLN A 6 -54.71 -31.74 -23.01
N THR A 7 -55.28 -32.31 -21.96
CA THR A 7 -56.19 -31.55 -21.07
C THR A 7 -55.45 -30.46 -20.29
N ALA A 8 -54.23 -30.71 -19.82
CA ALA A 8 -53.40 -29.69 -19.17
C ALA A 8 -52.97 -28.56 -20.14
N LEU A 9 -52.68 -28.87 -21.40
CA LEU A 9 -52.40 -27.87 -22.44
C LEU A 9 -53.65 -27.05 -22.78
N ALA A 10 -54.83 -27.68 -22.88
CA ALA A 10 -56.08 -26.97 -23.14
C ALA A 10 -56.43 -25.98 -22.01
N ALA A 11 -56.14 -26.34 -20.76
CA ALA A 11 -56.25 -25.43 -19.62
C ALA A 11 -55.20 -24.30 -19.67
N ALA A 12 -53.95 -24.61 -20.04
CA ALA A 12 -52.86 -23.63 -20.16
C ALA A 12 -53.05 -22.63 -21.31
N VAL A 13 -53.88 -22.93 -22.30
CA VAL A 13 -54.27 -21.98 -23.37
C VAL A 13 -55.34 -21.00 -22.86
N ARG A 14 -56.17 -21.40 -21.89
CA ARG A 14 -57.20 -20.55 -21.28
C ARG A 14 -56.62 -19.54 -20.28
N ASP A 15 -55.59 -19.93 -19.53
CA ASP A 15 -54.92 -19.10 -18.54
C ASP A 15 -53.56 -18.61 -19.08
N PRO A 16 -53.34 -17.29 -19.27
CA PRO A 16 -52.14 -16.75 -19.92
C PRO A 16 -50.93 -16.71 -18.97
N THR A 17 -50.59 -17.85 -18.37
CA THR A 17 -49.37 -18.02 -17.58
C THR A 17 -48.26 -18.60 -18.47
N PRO A 18 -47.00 -18.15 -18.32
CA PRO A 18 -45.90 -18.62 -19.16
C PRO A 18 -45.68 -20.14 -18.98
N VAL A 19 -46.02 -20.90 -20.01
CA VAL A 19 -46.00 -22.37 -20.00
C VAL A 19 -44.56 -22.87 -20.02
N THR A 20 -44.01 -23.20 -18.85
CA THR A 20 -42.74 -23.93 -18.75
C THR A 20 -42.99 -25.44 -18.77
N VAL A 21 -42.09 -26.21 -19.41
CA VAL A 21 -42.16 -27.69 -19.47
C VAL A 21 -42.25 -28.31 -18.07
N ALA A 22 -41.61 -27.66 -17.09
CA ALA A 22 -41.67 -28.01 -15.69
C ALA A 22 -43.06 -27.86 -15.05
N ALA A 23 -43.76 -26.75 -15.34
CA ALA A 23 -45.10 -26.51 -14.85
C ALA A 23 -46.09 -27.48 -15.49
N LEU A 24 -45.96 -27.71 -16.80
CA LEU A 24 -46.81 -28.62 -17.57
C LEU A 24 -46.71 -30.08 -17.10
N ALA A 25 -45.50 -30.53 -16.75
CA ALA A 25 -45.28 -31.85 -16.16
C ALA A 25 -46.05 -32.03 -14.83
N ARG A 26 -46.06 -30.98 -13.98
CA ARG A 26 -46.73 -31.00 -12.68
C ARG A 26 -48.26 -30.96 -12.83
N THR A 27 -48.80 -30.10 -13.70
CA THR A 27 -50.25 -30.00 -13.93
C THR A 27 -50.81 -31.26 -14.60
N ALA A 28 -50.10 -31.84 -15.56
CA ALA A 28 -50.50 -33.10 -16.20
C ALA A 28 -50.27 -34.34 -15.32
N ARG A 29 -49.58 -34.21 -14.17
CA ARG A 29 -49.06 -35.31 -13.33
C ARG A 29 -48.29 -36.35 -14.13
N VAL A 30 -47.36 -35.88 -14.98
CA VAL A 30 -46.50 -36.71 -15.84
C VAL A 30 -45.04 -36.37 -15.54
N SER A 31 -44.15 -37.37 -15.62
CA SER A 31 -42.72 -37.14 -15.39
C SER A 31 -42.11 -36.28 -16.50
N ARG A 32 -41.13 -35.42 -16.13
CA ARG A 32 -40.36 -34.64 -17.11
C ARG A 32 -39.64 -35.54 -18.12
N THR A 33 -39.16 -36.72 -17.68
CA THR A 33 -38.50 -37.70 -18.54
C THR A 33 -39.43 -38.23 -19.63
N PHE A 34 -40.72 -38.44 -19.32
CA PHE A 34 -41.72 -38.84 -20.33
C PHE A 34 -41.93 -37.75 -21.39
N LEU A 35 -41.95 -36.46 -20.99
CA LEU A 35 -42.09 -35.34 -21.94
C LEU A 35 -40.91 -35.25 -22.89
N TYR A 36 -39.70 -35.57 -22.42
CA TYR A 36 -38.52 -35.60 -23.27
C TYR A 36 -38.42 -36.88 -24.08
N GLN A 37 -38.82 -38.05 -23.58
CA GLN A 37 -38.63 -39.29 -24.34
C GLN A 37 -39.72 -39.51 -25.40
N ASN A 38 -40.92 -38.95 -25.20
CA ASN A 38 -42.03 -39.15 -26.13
C ASN A 38 -42.11 -38.03 -27.20
N GLN A 39 -41.88 -38.39 -28.45
CA GLN A 39 -41.91 -37.47 -29.60
C GLN A 39 -43.28 -36.79 -29.79
N GLN A 40 -44.38 -37.49 -29.50
CA GLN A 40 -45.73 -36.95 -29.63
C GLN A 40 -46.01 -35.89 -28.55
N ALA A 41 -45.46 -36.05 -27.34
CA ALA A 41 -45.58 -35.06 -26.27
C ALA A 41 -44.83 -33.76 -26.62
N ARG A 42 -43.64 -33.87 -27.23
CA ARG A 42 -42.86 -32.72 -27.69
C ARG A 42 -43.57 -31.92 -28.77
N ALA A 43 -44.14 -32.60 -29.76
CA ALA A 43 -44.85 -31.97 -30.87
C ALA A 43 -46.05 -31.12 -30.38
N LEU A 44 -46.79 -31.61 -29.38
CA LEU A 44 -47.94 -30.89 -28.81
C LEU A 44 -47.52 -29.62 -28.04
N ILE A 45 -46.42 -29.67 -27.29
CA ILE A 45 -45.89 -28.51 -26.56
C ILE A 45 -45.39 -27.44 -27.54
N GLU A 46 -44.74 -27.85 -28.63
CA GLU A 46 -44.22 -26.94 -29.65
C GLU A 46 -45.35 -26.21 -30.41
N GLN A 47 -46.44 -26.92 -30.72
CA GLN A 47 -47.60 -26.30 -31.37
C GLN A 47 -48.24 -25.22 -30.49
N VAL A 48 -48.40 -25.47 -29.19
CA VAL A 48 -48.99 -24.48 -28.26
C VAL A 48 -48.06 -23.30 -28.01
N THR A 49 -46.75 -23.52 -27.90
CA THR A 49 -45.78 -22.42 -27.75
C THR A 49 -45.67 -21.53 -28.99
N ARG A 50 -45.87 -22.08 -30.20
CA ARG A 50 -45.99 -21.29 -31.44
C ARG A 50 -47.25 -20.44 -31.46
N THR A 51 -48.40 -20.99 -31.07
CA THR A 51 -49.69 -20.27 -31.04
C THR A 51 -49.77 -19.23 -29.91
N SER A 52 -49.13 -19.48 -28.78
CA SER A 52 -49.15 -18.60 -27.60
C SER A 52 -48.14 -17.46 -27.65
N ARG A 53 -47.19 -17.46 -28.61
CA ARG A 53 -46.23 -16.36 -28.77
C ARG A 53 -47.00 -15.10 -29.19
N PRO A 54 -47.10 -14.07 -28.34
CA PRO A 54 -47.65 -12.80 -28.79
C PRO A 54 -46.71 -12.30 -29.89
N GLN A 55 -47.26 -11.84 -31.02
CA GLN A 55 -46.47 -11.06 -31.98
C GLN A 55 -45.93 -9.83 -31.23
N SER A 56 -44.71 -9.94 -30.71
CA SER A 56 -44.00 -8.85 -30.06
C SER A 56 -43.89 -7.70 -31.06
N GLY A 57 -44.61 -6.61 -30.80
CA GLY A 57 -44.37 -5.31 -31.42
C GLY A 57 -42.92 -4.88 -31.18
N THR A 58 -42.03 -5.25 -32.10
CA THR A 58 -40.58 -5.07 -32.00
C THR A 58 -40.14 -3.86 -32.81
N SER A 59 -40.88 -2.75 -32.70
CA SER A 59 -40.67 -1.59 -33.58
C SER A 59 -40.30 -0.30 -32.83
N SER A 60 -40.58 -0.19 -31.53
CA SER A 60 -40.33 1.07 -30.78
C SER A 60 -39.20 1.01 -29.73
N SER A 61 -38.80 -0.18 -29.29
CA SER A 61 -37.69 -0.38 -28.33
C SER A 61 -36.34 -0.42 -29.04
N ARG A 62 -36.25 -1.12 -30.19
CA ARG A 62 -35.01 -1.31 -30.95
C ARG A 62 -34.36 0.02 -31.36
N SER A 63 -35.14 1.03 -31.74
CA SER A 63 -34.63 2.33 -32.15
C SER A 63 -34.02 3.15 -31.01
N ARG A 64 -34.44 2.94 -29.74
CA ARG A 64 -33.84 3.58 -28.56
C ARG A 64 -32.65 2.80 -28.00
N THR A 65 -32.60 1.49 -28.20
CA THR A 65 -31.45 0.66 -27.77
C THR A 65 -30.23 0.87 -28.67
N HIS A 66 -30.43 1.10 -29.98
CA HIS A 66 -29.34 1.32 -30.94
C HIS A 66 -28.42 2.53 -30.64
N PRO A 67 -28.92 3.71 -30.24
CA PRO A 67 -28.06 4.82 -29.83
C PRO A 67 -27.34 4.55 -28.51
N ALA A 68 -27.98 3.85 -27.56
CA ALA A 68 -27.42 3.65 -26.22
C ALA A 68 -26.18 2.74 -26.16
N TRP A 69 -26.07 1.70 -27.00
CA TRP A 69 -24.85 0.87 -27.02
C TRP A 69 -23.71 1.54 -27.79
N ARG A 70 -24.04 2.31 -28.83
CA ARG A 70 -23.04 3.06 -29.60
C ARG A 70 -22.41 4.16 -28.74
N GLU A 71 -23.23 4.88 -27.98
CA GLU A 71 -22.75 5.88 -27.02
C GLU A 71 -21.88 5.25 -25.92
N ARG A 72 -22.28 4.11 -25.36
CA ARG A 72 -21.45 3.38 -24.38
C ARG A 72 -20.13 2.87 -24.96
N ALA A 73 -20.14 2.39 -26.20
CA ALA A 73 -18.92 1.96 -26.88
C ALA A 73 -17.96 3.14 -27.09
N LEU A 74 -18.48 4.28 -27.56
CA LEU A 74 -17.69 5.51 -27.73
C LEU A 74 -17.09 5.97 -26.39
N ASN A 75 -17.90 6.02 -25.33
CA ASN A 75 -17.43 6.42 -24.00
C ASN A 75 -16.36 5.46 -23.43
N ALA A 76 -16.49 4.16 -23.72
CA ALA A 76 -15.49 3.16 -23.31
C ALA A 76 -14.18 3.30 -24.11
N GLU A 77 -14.27 3.59 -25.41
CA GLU A 77 -13.10 3.90 -26.25
C GLU A 77 -12.39 5.16 -25.75
N ASP A 78 -13.14 6.22 -25.45
CA ASP A 78 -12.57 7.46 -24.90
C ASP A 78 -11.87 7.22 -23.55
N ALA A 79 -12.50 6.46 -22.64
CA ALA A 79 -11.87 6.08 -21.36
C ALA A 79 -10.61 5.23 -21.56
N LEU A 80 -10.60 4.31 -22.53
CA LEU A 80 -9.42 3.50 -22.86
C LEU A 80 -8.30 4.37 -23.42
N THR A 81 -8.60 5.28 -24.35
CA THR A 81 -7.58 6.17 -24.91
C THR A 81 -7.00 7.09 -23.84
N GLN A 82 -7.84 7.59 -22.92
CA GLN A 82 -7.40 8.43 -21.81
C GLN A 82 -6.47 7.67 -20.85
N THR A 83 -6.88 6.49 -20.40
CA THR A 83 -6.04 5.65 -19.52
C THR A 83 -4.75 5.23 -20.21
N GLN A 84 -4.77 4.94 -21.51
CA GLN A 84 -3.57 4.60 -22.26
C GLN A 84 -2.61 5.79 -22.42
N ARG A 85 -3.14 7.02 -22.54
CA ARG A 85 -2.32 8.24 -22.50
C ARG A 85 -1.68 8.40 -21.11
N GLU A 86 -2.44 8.22 -20.05
CA GLU A 86 -1.94 8.31 -18.67
C GLU A 86 -0.87 7.26 -18.37
N ILE A 87 -1.05 6.01 -18.81
CA ILE A 87 -0.04 4.96 -18.67
C ILE A 87 1.25 5.36 -19.40
N ARG A 88 1.15 5.98 -20.59
CA ARG A 88 2.32 6.45 -21.33
C ARG A 88 3.04 7.58 -20.60
N THR A 89 2.31 8.58 -20.07
CA THR A 89 2.91 9.68 -19.31
C THR A 89 3.54 9.22 -18.00
N GLN A 90 2.92 8.24 -17.33
CA GLN A 90 3.52 7.61 -16.14
C GLN A 90 4.79 6.85 -16.50
N ARG A 91 4.80 6.08 -17.58
CA ARG A 91 6.00 5.35 -18.04
C ARG A 91 7.14 6.28 -18.40
N THR A 92 6.88 7.39 -19.08
CA THR A 92 7.92 8.40 -19.37
C THR A 92 8.46 9.01 -18.08
N ARG A 93 7.57 9.33 -17.12
CA ARG A 93 8.00 9.86 -15.83
C ARG A 93 8.83 8.86 -15.02
N ILE A 94 8.44 7.59 -15.03
CA ILE A 94 9.21 6.52 -14.38
C ILE A 94 10.59 6.39 -15.02
N ALA A 95 10.68 6.44 -16.36
CA ALA A 95 11.96 6.39 -17.07
C ALA A 95 12.87 7.58 -16.70
N GLU A 96 12.32 8.80 -16.63
CA GLU A 96 13.06 9.98 -16.17
C GLU A 96 13.57 9.82 -14.73
N LEU A 97 12.73 9.33 -13.82
CA LEU A 97 13.11 9.15 -12.42
C LEU A 97 14.17 8.06 -12.27
N LEU A 98 14.07 6.96 -13.00
CA LEU A 98 15.08 5.90 -13.01
C LEU A 98 16.40 6.39 -13.58
N GLY A 99 16.38 7.25 -14.61
CA GLY A 99 17.57 7.93 -15.11
C GLY A 99 18.25 8.74 -14.01
N LYS A 100 17.49 9.59 -13.32
CA LYS A 100 18.01 10.40 -12.20
C LYS A 100 18.56 9.56 -11.04
N ILE A 101 17.89 8.47 -10.69
CA ILE A 101 18.38 7.55 -9.65
C ILE A 101 19.71 6.95 -10.08
N ARG A 102 19.83 6.49 -11.34
CA ARG A 102 21.07 5.93 -11.85
C ARG A 102 22.20 6.96 -11.89
N ASP A 103 21.92 8.20 -12.27
CA ASP A 103 22.91 9.27 -12.27
C ASP A 103 23.42 9.54 -10.83
N LEU A 104 22.51 9.60 -9.85
CA LEU A 104 22.86 9.76 -8.43
C LEU A 104 23.63 8.56 -7.86
N GLU A 105 23.29 7.34 -8.26
CA GLU A 105 24.02 6.14 -7.89
C GLU A 105 25.41 6.10 -8.52
N HIS A 106 25.57 6.60 -9.75
CA HIS A 106 26.88 6.69 -10.42
C HIS A 106 27.77 7.77 -9.82
N ASP A 107 27.20 8.91 -9.42
CA ASP A 107 27.91 9.98 -8.71
C ASP A 107 28.41 9.54 -7.33
N LEU A 108 27.83 8.47 -6.76
CA LEU A 108 28.30 7.85 -5.52
C LEU A 108 29.22 6.66 -5.85
N PRO A 109 30.55 6.83 -5.87
CA PRO A 109 31.46 5.75 -6.25
C PRO A 109 31.23 4.52 -5.36
N GLU A 110 31.31 3.32 -5.94
CA GLU A 110 31.13 2.07 -5.20
C GLU A 110 32.06 2.03 -3.97
N GLY A 111 31.47 1.79 -2.79
CA GLY A 111 32.20 1.79 -1.52
C GLY A 111 32.34 3.15 -0.83
N SER A 112 31.88 4.26 -1.43
CA SER A 112 31.79 5.58 -0.77
C SER A 112 30.96 5.53 0.51
N LEU A 113 29.81 4.86 0.47
CA LEU A 113 28.92 4.68 1.60
C LEU A 113 29.61 3.92 2.74
N GLN A 114 30.35 2.86 2.41
CA GLN A 114 31.13 2.10 3.38
C GLN A 114 32.29 2.93 3.95
N ARG A 115 32.99 3.69 3.10
CA ARG A 115 34.05 4.61 3.52
C ARG A 115 33.51 5.68 4.49
N ILE A 116 32.41 6.35 4.14
CA ILE A 116 31.76 7.37 4.98
C ILE A 116 31.33 6.76 6.32
N VAL A 117 30.79 5.55 6.33
CA VAL A 117 30.43 4.86 7.58
C VAL A 117 31.67 4.58 8.42
N THR A 118 32.76 4.07 7.83
CA THR A 118 34.01 3.82 8.56
C THR A 118 34.67 5.11 9.07
N GLU A 119 34.62 6.18 8.29
CA GLU A 119 35.10 7.50 8.71
C GLU A 119 34.23 8.07 9.83
N ASN A 120 32.91 7.87 9.76
CA ASN A 120 32.01 8.33 10.81
C ASN A 120 32.23 7.58 12.13
N THR A 121 32.47 6.27 12.09
CA THR A 121 32.73 5.47 13.30
C THR A 121 34.08 5.82 13.91
N THR A 122 35.12 5.99 13.09
CA THR A 122 36.45 6.42 13.55
C THR A 122 36.40 7.84 14.13
N LEU A 123 35.76 8.80 13.47
CA LEU A 123 35.56 10.15 14.01
C LEU A 123 34.81 10.14 15.34
N LYS A 124 33.74 9.34 15.47
CA LYS A 124 33.03 9.18 16.76
C LYS A 124 33.92 8.61 17.85
N GLN A 125 34.80 7.65 17.54
CA GLN A 125 35.78 7.12 18.48
C GLN A 125 36.80 8.20 18.88
N HIS A 126 37.33 8.95 17.93
CA HIS A 126 38.25 10.06 18.20
C HIS A 126 37.63 11.13 19.08
N VAL A 127 36.37 11.52 18.82
CA VAL A 127 35.64 12.48 19.66
C VAL A 127 35.53 11.96 21.09
N ARG A 128 35.13 10.70 21.28
CA ARG A 128 35.04 10.08 22.62
C ARG A 128 36.39 10.08 23.33
N GLN A 129 37.45 9.71 22.63
CA GLN A 129 38.80 9.68 23.18
C GLN A 129 39.24 11.09 23.61
N LEU A 130 39.11 12.08 22.73
CA LEU A 130 39.46 13.46 23.02
C LEU A 130 38.64 14.05 24.17
N THR A 131 37.36 13.68 24.31
CA THR A 131 36.56 14.12 25.46
C THR A 131 37.06 13.52 26.77
N GLN A 132 37.42 12.24 26.79
CA GLN A 132 37.97 11.58 27.99
C GLN A 132 39.33 12.17 28.37
N ASP A 133 40.19 12.40 27.38
CA ASP A 133 41.52 12.97 27.63
C ASP A 133 41.45 14.42 28.10
N ASN A 134 40.53 15.22 27.55
CA ASN A 134 40.26 16.56 28.09
C ASN A 134 39.80 16.51 29.55
N GLN A 135 38.90 15.60 29.91
CA GLN A 135 38.43 15.42 31.28
C GLN A 135 39.60 15.07 32.21
N ARG A 136 40.43 14.11 31.83
CA ARG A 136 41.63 13.73 32.60
C ARG A 136 42.61 14.88 32.77
N LEU A 137 42.84 15.67 31.71
CA LEU A 137 43.72 16.84 31.79
C LEU A 137 43.14 17.92 32.71
N GLN A 138 41.83 18.15 32.66
CA GLN A 138 41.14 19.08 33.55
C GLN A 138 41.26 18.65 35.02
N GLU A 139 41.07 17.36 35.31
CA GLU A 139 41.24 16.79 36.65
C GLU A 139 42.68 16.97 37.15
N ARG A 140 43.69 16.60 36.34
CA ARG A 140 45.11 16.76 36.70
C ARG A 140 45.46 18.22 36.95
N LEU A 141 44.93 19.14 36.14
CA LEU A 141 45.14 20.57 36.30
C LEU A 141 44.47 21.10 37.57
N ALA A 142 43.25 20.63 37.89
CA ALA A 142 42.59 20.96 39.15
C ALA A 142 43.38 20.47 40.36
N SER A 143 43.88 19.23 40.34
CA SER A 143 44.74 18.68 41.40
C SER A 143 46.05 19.46 41.54
N ALA A 144 46.71 19.82 40.43
CA ALA A 144 47.93 20.62 40.45
C ALA A 144 47.69 22.02 41.03
N ARG A 145 46.55 22.66 40.70
CA ARG A 145 46.15 23.94 41.29
C ARG A 145 45.88 23.82 42.79
N GLN A 146 45.20 22.76 43.22
CA GLN A 146 44.94 22.51 44.64
C GLN A 146 46.25 22.28 45.40
N ASN A 147 47.18 21.52 44.83
CA ASN A 147 48.50 21.28 45.43
C ASN A 147 49.30 22.57 45.56
N ASN A 148 49.35 23.42 44.52
CA ASN A 148 50.01 24.73 44.61
C ASN A 148 49.40 25.59 45.72
N ARG A 149 48.06 25.70 45.78
CA ARG A 149 47.38 26.45 46.86
C ARG A 149 47.68 25.89 48.25
N PHE A 150 47.87 24.59 48.37
CA PHE A 150 48.25 23.95 49.63
C PHE A 150 49.69 24.32 50.01
N LEU A 151 50.63 24.22 49.07
CA LEU A 151 52.03 24.59 49.28
C LEU A 151 52.17 26.09 49.60
N ASP A 152 51.45 26.97 48.90
CA ASP A 152 51.48 28.42 49.16
C ASP A 152 51.06 28.74 50.61
N LYS A 153 49.99 28.09 51.10
CA LYS A 153 49.55 28.24 52.50
C LYS A 153 50.58 27.71 53.48
N HIS A 154 51.13 26.52 53.21
CA HIS A 154 52.15 25.92 54.06
C HIS A 154 53.42 26.77 54.12
N ILE A 155 53.84 27.37 53.00
CA ILE A 155 54.96 28.31 52.94
C ILE A 155 54.64 29.56 53.78
N ALA A 156 53.47 30.16 53.61
CA ALA A 156 53.07 31.32 54.40
C ALA A 156 53.03 31.03 55.91
N ASP A 157 52.54 29.85 56.31
CA ASP A 157 52.53 29.41 57.71
C ASP A 157 53.96 29.24 58.27
N LEU A 158 54.88 28.67 57.47
CA LEU A 158 56.30 28.56 57.85
C LEU A 158 56.99 29.92 57.93
N GLU A 159 56.72 30.81 56.97
CA GLU A 159 57.24 32.18 56.98
C GLU A 159 56.77 32.94 58.22
N ALA A 160 55.51 32.79 58.61
CA ALA A 160 54.98 33.37 59.85
C ALA A 160 55.67 32.82 61.11
N GLN A 161 56.02 31.54 61.14
CA GLN A 161 56.78 30.93 62.23
C GLN A 161 58.23 31.44 62.28
N LEU A 162 58.84 31.71 61.13
CA LEU A 162 60.23 32.19 61.02
C LEU A 162 60.39 33.70 61.26
N ALA A 163 59.36 34.50 60.96
CA ALA A 163 59.34 35.96 61.14
C ALA A 163 59.83 36.45 62.53
N PRO A 164 59.40 35.89 63.68
CA PRO A 164 59.87 36.33 64.99
C PRO A 164 61.38 36.11 65.19
N TYR A 165 61.99 35.12 64.54
CA TYR A 165 63.43 34.84 64.65
C TYR A 165 64.29 35.75 63.76
N LEU A 166 63.71 36.35 62.73
CA LEU A 166 64.40 37.28 61.82
C LEU A 166 64.30 38.75 62.27
N THR A 167 63.32 39.08 63.12
CA THR A 167 63.02 40.47 63.51
C THR A 167 63.58 40.85 64.89
N THR A 168 64.13 39.91 65.66
CA THR A 168 64.79 40.19 66.94
C THR A 168 66.13 40.89 66.71
N PRO A 169 66.32 42.16 67.14
CA PRO A 169 67.62 42.81 67.03
C PRO A 169 68.65 42.12 67.93
N PRO A 170 69.94 42.08 67.54
CA PRO A 170 70.97 41.49 68.39
C PRO A 170 71.01 42.22 69.74
N PRO A 171 71.23 41.52 70.86
CA PRO A 171 71.32 42.16 72.17
C PRO A 171 72.41 43.22 72.12
N ARG A 172 72.06 44.47 72.46
CA ARG A 172 73.06 45.54 72.57
C ARG A 172 74.02 45.21 73.71
N PRO A 173 75.34 45.39 73.52
CA PRO A 173 76.36 45.12 74.53
C PRO A 173 76.21 46.00 75.76
#